data_AF-A0AAV5TWU7-F1
#
_entry.id   AF-A0AAV5TWU7-F1
#
_cell.length_a   1.000
_cell.length_b   1.000
_cell.length_c   1.000
_cell.angle_alpha   90.00
_cell.angle_beta   90.00
_cell.angle_gamma   90.00
#
_symmetry.space_group_name_H-M   'P 1'
#
loop_
_entity.id
_entity.type
_entity.pdbx_description
1 polymer ?
#
loop_
_entity_poly.entity_id
_entity_poly.type
_entity_poly.pdbx_seq_one_letter_code
_entity_poly.pdbx_strand_id
1 'polypeptide(L)'
;NKFFWRTAISNNLLESVHIGAHQLAEDPSVWTWIDGEVPFNGKTYDNFIGSFSIPGAGECGSMMTESSSALWINEDCANNKQPFFCRREDFSNMPKDCPKDAPKAGEDIVPPGFPDPRISCEYVLFVAAKKIVELEILVLVTDVNKDFLEILEGSSGDNILANLTGSLLTPIKIRTTKLKVMRVNWKTNGAGMNRGFNIRYNEVEP
;
A
#
# COMPACT_ATOMS: atom_id res chain seq x y z
N ASN A 1 1.14 2.10 -10.79
CA ASN A 1 -0.11 1.88 -10.03
C ASN A 1 0.06 1.57 -8.56
N LYS A 2 0.82 0.52 -8.19
CA LYS A 2 0.99 0.12 -6.78
C LYS A 2 1.45 1.28 -5.89
N PHE A 3 2.41 2.08 -6.36
CA PHE A 3 2.90 3.29 -5.69
C PHE A 3 1.78 4.28 -5.32
N PHE A 4 1.10 4.85 -6.32
CA PHE A 4 0.09 5.90 -6.10
C PHE A 4 -0.98 5.47 -5.12
N TRP A 5 -1.52 4.26 -5.32
CA TRP A 5 -2.52 3.72 -4.42
C TRP A 5 -1.96 3.56 -3.01
N ARG A 6 -0.76 2.99 -2.85
CA ARG A 6 -0.18 2.77 -1.52
C ARG A 6 0.07 4.06 -0.76
N THR A 7 0.61 5.06 -1.43
CA THR A 7 0.85 6.37 -0.82
C THR A 7 -0.46 7.05 -0.46
N ALA A 8 -1.50 6.93 -1.30
CA ALA A 8 -2.82 7.47 -1.01
C ALA A 8 -3.41 6.86 0.27
N ILE A 9 -3.52 5.52 0.35
CA ILE A 9 -4.12 4.86 1.52
C ILE A 9 -3.32 5.13 2.80
N SER A 10 -1.98 5.15 2.73
CA SER A 10 -1.14 5.41 3.90
C SER A 10 -1.27 6.85 4.41
N ASN A 11 -1.77 7.77 3.59
CA ASN A 11 -2.10 9.15 3.97
C ASN A 11 -3.62 9.35 4.16
N ASN A 12 -4.38 8.26 4.34
CA ASN A 12 -5.83 8.27 4.53
C ASN A 12 -6.61 8.95 3.37
N LEU A 13 -6.08 8.88 2.15
CA LEU A 13 -6.75 9.31 0.93
C LEU A 13 -7.46 8.10 0.33
N LEU A 14 -8.72 7.89 0.74
CA LEU A 14 -9.47 6.67 0.46
C LEU A 14 -10.46 6.80 -0.70
N GLU A 15 -10.75 7.99 -1.21
CA GLU A 15 -11.71 8.18 -2.30
C GLU A 15 -11.01 8.08 -3.66
N SER A 16 -10.25 9.11 -4.01
CA SER A 16 -9.51 9.20 -5.25
C SER A 16 -8.32 10.15 -5.15
N VAL A 17 -7.38 10.00 -6.08
CA VAL A 17 -6.19 10.84 -6.19
C VAL A 17 -5.86 11.18 -7.64
N HIS A 18 -5.56 12.45 -7.89
CA HIS A 18 -5.03 12.90 -9.17
C HIS A 18 -3.51 12.74 -9.22
N ILE A 19 -3.00 12.57 -10.43
CA ILE A 19 -1.56 12.53 -10.69
C ILE A 19 -1.13 13.57 -11.73
N GLY A 20 -2.02 14.49 -12.15
CA GLY A 20 -1.72 15.45 -13.21
C GLY A 20 -1.79 14.86 -14.62
N ALA A 21 -2.32 13.65 -14.78
CA ALA A 21 -2.72 13.11 -16.07
C ALA A 21 -3.94 13.90 -16.57
N HIS A 22 -3.87 14.38 -17.81
CA HIS A 22 -4.95 15.10 -18.45
C HIS A 22 -5.08 14.75 -19.93
N GLN A 23 -6.26 15.03 -20.46
CA GLN A 23 -6.58 14.95 -21.86
C GLN A 23 -5.93 16.11 -22.62
N LEU A 24 -5.41 15.83 -23.82
CA LEU A 24 -4.87 16.85 -24.71
C LEU A 24 -6.02 17.65 -25.36
N ALA A 25 -5.91 18.98 -25.39
CA ALA A 25 -6.97 19.85 -25.92
C ALA A 25 -7.17 19.67 -27.44
N GLU A 26 -6.09 19.42 -28.17
CA GLU A 26 -6.11 19.23 -29.62
C GLU A 26 -6.62 17.85 -30.05
N ASP A 27 -6.42 16.82 -29.21
CA ASP A 27 -6.88 15.46 -29.45
C ASP A 27 -7.35 14.79 -28.14
N PRO A 28 -8.67 14.75 -27.90
CA PRO A 28 -9.26 14.12 -26.72
C PRO A 28 -8.93 12.63 -26.55
N SER A 29 -8.45 11.94 -27.58
CA SER A 29 -8.03 10.53 -27.46
C SER A 29 -6.64 10.38 -26.83
N VAL A 30 -5.86 11.46 -26.77
CA VAL A 30 -4.49 11.48 -26.26
C VAL A 30 -4.48 11.99 -24.82
N TRP A 31 -3.83 11.21 -23.95
CA TRP A 31 -3.65 11.53 -22.54
C TRP A 31 -2.17 11.72 -22.23
N THR A 32 -1.87 12.81 -21.55
CA THR A 32 -0.50 13.22 -21.22
C THR A 32 -0.41 13.69 -19.77
N TRP A 33 0.80 13.91 -19.30
CA TRP A 33 1.07 14.58 -18.03
C TRP A 33 1.09 16.09 -18.23
N ILE A 34 0.73 16.82 -17.18
CA ILE A 34 0.74 18.30 -17.15
C ILE A 34 2.13 18.90 -17.38
N ASP A 35 3.20 18.15 -17.12
CA ASP A 35 4.59 18.54 -17.41
C ASP A 35 5.06 18.14 -18.82
N GLY A 36 4.19 17.50 -19.62
CA GLY A 36 4.31 17.43 -21.08
C GLY A 36 5.20 16.33 -21.65
N GLU A 37 5.73 15.39 -20.86
CA GLU A 37 6.85 14.56 -21.30
C GLU A 37 6.54 13.06 -21.49
N VAL A 38 5.38 12.56 -21.04
CA VAL A 38 5.11 11.11 -21.06
C VAL A 38 3.67 10.81 -21.51
N PRO A 39 3.45 9.88 -22.45
CA PRO A 39 2.10 9.38 -22.72
C PRO A 39 1.50 8.64 -21.51
N PHE A 40 0.30 9.03 -21.10
CA PHE A 40 -0.49 8.31 -20.09
C PHE A 40 -1.37 7.25 -20.79
N ASN A 41 -0.85 6.03 -20.91
CA ASN A 41 -1.53 4.94 -21.61
C ASN A 41 -1.14 3.57 -21.04
N GLY A 42 -1.70 2.51 -21.63
CA GLY A 42 -1.47 1.11 -21.27
C GLY A 42 -0.01 0.62 -21.28
N LYS A 43 0.93 1.39 -21.83
CA LYS A 43 2.38 1.07 -21.76
C LYS A 43 3.04 1.59 -20.49
N THR A 44 2.51 2.68 -19.94
CA THR A 44 3.06 3.34 -18.74
C THR A 44 2.29 2.96 -17.47
N TYR A 45 0.99 2.76 -17.61
CA TYR A 45 0.06 2.45 -16.54
C TYR A 45 -0.82 1.26 -16.92
N ASP A 46 -1.31 0.54 -15.92
CA ASP A 46 -2.27 -0.56 -16.09
C ASP A 46 -3.60 -0.22 -15.40
N ASN A 47 -4.54 -1.17 -15.31
CA ASN A 47 -5.77 -1.05 -14.52
C ASN A 47 -6.65 0.17 -14.86
N PHE A 48 -6.88 0.44 -16.13
CA PHE A 48 -7.91 1.39 -16.52
C PHE A 48 -9.30 0.80 -16.30
N ILE A 49 -10.30 1.63 -15.94
CA ILE A 49 -11.69 1.20 -16.07
C ILE A 49 -11.94 0.84 -17.54
N GLY A 50 -12.73 -0.21 -17.80
CA GLY A 50 -12.86 -0.76 -19.16
C GLY A 50 -13.36 0.24 -20.22
N SER A 51 -14.01 1.32 -19.80
CA SER A 51 -14.50 2.39 -20.67
C SER A 51 -13.54 3.58 -20.81
N PHE A 52 -12.36 3.52 -20.20
CA PHE A 52 -11.39 4.61 -20.28
C PHE A 52 -10.74 4.69 -21.67
N SER A 53 -10.60 5.87 -22.27
CA SER A 53 -11.15 7.16 -21.83
C SER A 53 -12.60 7.34 -22.27
N ILE A 54 -13.44 7.91 -21.40
CA ILE A 54 -14.84 8.23 -21.72
C ILE A 54 -14.92 9.67 -22.28
N PRO A 55 -15.27 9.87 -23.56
CA PRO A 55 -15.38 11.22 -24.13
C PRO A 55 -16.39 12.08 -23.36
N GLY A 56 -15.99 13.29 -22.96
CA GLY A 56 -16.84 14.25 -22.25
C GLY A 56 -17.07 13.98 -20.76
N ALA A 57 -16.47 12.93 -20.18
CA ALA A 57 -16.61 12.60 -18.75
C ALA A 57 -15.58 13.31 -17.83
N GLY A 58 -14.94 14.35 -18.33
CA GLY A 58 -13.86 15.06 -17.64
C GLY A 58 -12.50 14.87 -18.31
N GLU A 59 -11.66 15.89 -18.13
CA GLU A 59 -10.37 16.05 -18.81
C GLU A 59 -9.19 15.57 -17.95
N CYS A 60 -9.42 15.13 -16.72
CA CYS A 60 -8.37 14.68 -15.80
C CYS A 60 -8.43 13.17 -15.52
N GLY A 61 -7.28 12.62 -15.17
CA GLY A 61 -7.10 11.23 -14.79
C GLY A 61 -7.01 11.10 -13.28
N SER A 62 -7.83 10.23 -12.70
CA SER A 62 -7.82 9.93 -11.27
C SER A 62 -7.68 8.43 -11.03
N MET A 63 -6.99 8.07 -9.96
CA MET A 63 -7.01 6.71 -9.43
C MET A 63 -8.06 6.61 -8.35
N MET A 64 -9.01 5.68 -8.49
CA MET A 64 -9.91 5.30 -7.40
C MET A 64 -9.12 4.56 -6.32
N THR A 65 -9.12 5.07 -5.09
CA THR A 65 -8.34 4.48 -3.99
C THR A 65 -9.17 3.62 -3.07
N GLU A 66 -10.50 3.73 -3.11
CA GLU A 66 -11.44 3.00 -2.24
C GLU A 66 -11.36 1.47 -2.40
N SER A 67 -10.88 1.01 -3.56
CA SER A 67 -10.73 -0.40 -3.89
C SER A 67 -9.27 -0.76 -4.15
N SER A 68 -8.88 -1.97 -3.75
CA SER A 68 -7.56 -2.54 -4.04
C SER A 68 -7.27 -2.74 -5.54
N SER A 69 -8.29 -2.64 -6.41
CA SER A 69 -8.11 -2.64 -7.86
C SER A 69 -7.35 -1.40 -8.35
N ALA A 70 -7.51 -0.27 -7.67
CA ALA A 70 -6.89 1.02 -8.00
C ALA A 70 -7.05 1.41 -9.47
N LEU A 71 -8.30 1.50 -9.94
CA LEU A 71 -8.59 1.75 -11.33
C LEU A 71 -8.35 3.22 -11.70
N TRP A 72 -7.81 3.46 -12.90
CA TRP A 72 -7.80 4.79 -13.49
C TRP A 72 -9.14 5.11 -14.14
N ILE A 73 -9.64 6.31 -13.86
CA ILE A 73 -10.93 6.84 -14.34
C ILE A 73 -10.75 8.25 -14.91
N ASN A 74 -11.71 8.65 -15.73
CA ASN A 74 -11.94 10.05 -16.08
C ASN A 74 -12.49 10.78 -14.85
N GLU A 75 -12.07 12.03 -14.70
CA GLU A 75 -12.56 12.91 -13.65
C GLU A 75 -12.66 14.34 -14.16
N ASP A 76 -13.72 15.03 -13.72
CA ASP A 76 -13.90 16.46 -13.97
C ASP A 76 -13.19 17.26 -12.87
N CYS A 77 -11.89 17.45 -13.03
CA CYS A 77 -11.06 18.20 -12.08
C CYS A 77 -11.38 19.71 -12.02
N ALA A 78 -12.19 20.25 -12.95
CA ALA A 78 -12.65 21.63 -12.88
C ALA A 78 -13.63 21.79 -11.72
N ASN A 79 -14.58 20.85 -11.61
CA ASN A 79 -15.65 20.86 -10.61
C ASN A 79 -15.35 20.00 -9.37
N ASN A 80 -14.62 18.89 -9.52
CA ASN A 80 -14.31 17.96 -8.44
C ASN A 80 -12.85 18.12 -8.00
N LYS A 81 -12.64 18.78 -6.85
CA LYS A 81 -11.30 18.95 -6.27
C LYS A 81 -10.90 17.72 -5.48
N GLN A 82 -9.85 17.03 -5.94
CA GLN A 82 -9.28 15.87 -5.28
C GLN A 82 -7.83 16.15 -4.86
N PRO A 83 -7.31 15.46 -3.84
CA PRO A 83 -5.88 15.47 -3.55
C PRO A 83 -5.07 14.99 -4.75
N PHE A 84 -3.85 15.49 -4.89
CA PHE A 84 -2.99 15.18 -6.03
C PHE A 84 -1.55 14.87 -5.63
N PHE A 85 -0.88 14.08 -6.46
CA PHE A 85 0.55 13.81 -6.33
C PHE A 85 1.36 14.89 -7.06
N CYS A 86 2.16 15.66 -6.31
CA CYS A 86 3.07 16.65 -6.91
C CYS A 86 4.31 16.00 -7.54
N ARG A 87 4.82 14.93 -6.93
CA ARG A 87 6.02 14.21 -7.39
C ARG A 87 5.96 12.76 -6.96
N ARG A 88 6.59 11.89 -7.75
CA ARG A 88 6.91 10.53 -7.32
C ARG A 88 8.22 10.57 -6.53
N GLU A 89 8.24 9.88 -5.40
CA GLU A 89 9.44 9.74 -4.59
C GLU A 89 10.44 8.75 -5.26
N ASP A 90 11.73 8.96 -5.02
CA ASP A 90 12.80 8.12 -5.56
C ASP A 90 13.04 6.93 -4.64
N PHE A 91 12.61 5.75 -5.09
CA PHE A 91 12.75 4.49 -4.34
C PHE A 91 13.93 3.64 -4.79
N SER A 92 14.85 4.19 -5.58
CA SER A 92 16.08 3.49 -5.97
C SER A 92 16.88 3.00 -4.76
N ASN A 93 16.72 3.69 -3.63
CA ASN A 93 17.40 3.40 -2.37
C ASN A 93 16.56 2.58 -1.38
N MET A 94 15.35 2.13 -1.73
CA MET A 94 14.55 1.32 -0.82
C MET A 94 15.22 -0.03 -0.54
N PRO A 95 15.14 -0.54 0.70
CA PRO A 95 15.63 -1.87 1.03
C PRO A 95 14.95 -2.93 0.16
N LYS A 96 15.76 -3.64 -0.60
CA LYS A 96 15.33 -4.80 -1.40
C LYS A 96 15.44 -6.10 -0.60
N ASP A 97 16.18 -6.09 0.50
CA ASP A 97 16.35 -7.24 1.37
C ASP A 97 15.51 -7.09 2.64
N CYS A 98 15.26 -8.21 3.32
CA CYS A 98 14.66 -8.18 4.64
C CYS A 98 15.56 -7.38 5.61
N PRO A 99 14.97 -6.54 6.48
CA PRO A 99 15.76 -5.80 7.45
C PRO A 99 16.47 -6.77 8.39
N LYS A 100 17.74 -6.47 8.69
CA LYS A 100 18.55 -7.25 9.64
C LYS A 100 18.22 -6.92 11.09
N ASP A 101 17.87 -5.66 11.32
CA ASP A 101 17.51 -5.12 12.63
C ASP A 101 16.00 -4.93 12.71
N ALA A 102 15.45 -5.07 13.92
CA ALA A 102 14.06 -4.75 14.16
C ALA A 102 13.81 -3.25 13.93
N PRO A 103 12.75 -2.87 13.20
CA PRO A 103 12.29 -1.49 13.14
C PRO A 103 11.99 -0.95 14.54
N LYS A 104 12.06 0.37 14.76
CA LYS A 104 11.72 0.93 16.07
C LYS A 104 10.21 1.03 16.24
N ALA A 105 9.76 0.99 17.50
CA ALA A 105 8.35 1.22 17.82
C ALA A 105 7.92 2.61 17.31
N GLY A 106 6.75 2.68 16.71
CA GLY A 106 6.20 3.88 16.08
C GLY A 106 6.62 4.12 14.63
N GLU A 107 7.60 3.39 14.09
CA GLU A 107 7.99 3.48 12.68
C GLU A 107 7.07 2.63 11.78
N ASP A 108 6.84 3.10 10.56
CA ASP A 108 6.13 2.32 9.54
C ASP A 108 7.01 1.19 9.00
N ILE A 109 6.42 0.01 8.92
CA ILE A 109 7.02 -1.19 8.38
C ILE A 109 6.26 -1.55 7.11
N VAL A 110 6.99 -1.59 6.01
CA VAL A 110 6.50 -1.99 4.69
C VAL A 110 7.25 -3.24 4.23
N PRO A 111 6.66 -4.07 3.37
CA PRO A 111 7.36 -5.22 2.78
C PRO A 111 8.56 -4.74 1.96
N PRO A 112 9.66 -5.50 1.93
CA PRO A 112 10.82 -5.12 1.14
C PRO A 112 10.50 -5.15 -0.36
N GLY A 113 11.21 -4.31 -1.10
CA GLY A 113 10.92 -4.10 -2.52
C GLY A 113 9.67 -3.25 -2.77
N PHE A 114 9.09 -2.59 -1.75
CA PHE A 114 8.02 -1.61 -1.95
C PHE A 114 8.32 -0.68 -3.15
N PRO A 115 7.34 -0.39 -4.02
CA PRO A 115 5.92 -0.76 -3.95
C PRO A 115 5.59 -2.17 -4.49
N ASP A 116 6.59 -3.00 -4.78
CA ASP A 116 6.42 -4.36 -5.31
C ASP A 116 6.86 -5.43 -4.28
N PRO A 117 5.93 -5.91 -3.44
CA PRO A 117 6.23 -6.62 -2.19
C PRO A 117 6.50 -8.12 -2.40
N ARG A 118 7.35 -8.48 -3.36
CA ARG A 118 7.52 -9.88 -3.81
C ARG A 118 8.42 -10.74 -2.93
N ILE A 119 9.01 -10.16 -1.89
CA ILE A 119 10.06 -10.79 -1.09
C ILE A 119 9.48 -11.13 0.27
N SER A 120 9.45 -12.43 0.61
CA SER A 120 9.01 -12.90 1.92
C SER A 120 10.02 -12.53 3.00
N CYS A 121 9.54 -12.08 4.16
CA CYS A 121 10.40 -11.64 5.26
C CYS A 121 9.78 -11.90 6.63
N GLU A 122 10.66 -12.06 7.62
CA GLU A 122 10.28 -12.21 9.01
C GLU A 122 10.79 -11.02 9.82
N TYR A 123 9.95 -10.53 10.72
CA TYR A 123 10.25 -9.43 11.63
C TYR A 123 10.09 -9.91 13.05
N VAL A 124 11.06 -9.58 13.90
CA VAL A 124 10.97 -9.83 15.35
C VAL A 124 10.84 -8.48 16.04
N LEU A 125 9.62 -8.14 16.43
CA LEU A 125 9.30 -6.90 17.13
C LEU A 125 9.42 -7.11 18.62
N PHE A 126 10.00 -6.14 19.33
CA PHE A 126 10.13 -6.22 20.78
C PHE A 126 9.99 -4.84 21.43
N VAL A 127 9.55 -4.86 22.68
CA VAL A 127 9.32 -3.66 23.50
C VAL A 127 10.06 -3.75 24.84
N ALA A 128 10.00 -2.68 25.63
CA ALA A 128 10.63 -2.62 26.94
C ALA A 128 10.12 -3.71 27.90
N ALA A 129 10.88 -3.94 28.98
CA ALA A 129 10.47 -4.88 30.02
C ALA A 129 9.13 -4.46 30.65
N LYS A 130 8.27 -5.45 30.96
CA LYS A 130 6.92 -5.27 31.54
C LYS A 130 5.87 -4.62 30.60
N LYS A 131 6.18 -4.43 29.32
CA LYS A 131 5.24 -4.00 28.27
C LYS A 131 4.84 -5.16 27.37
N ILE A 132 3.75 -4.99 26.64
CA ILE A 132 3.32 -5.88 25.55
C ILE A 132 3.37 -5.13 24.21
N VAL A 133 3.38 -5.90 23.12
CA VAL A 133 3.43 -5.36 21.76
C VAL A 133 1.99 -5.18 21.26
N GLU A 134 1.62 -3.97 20.85
CA GLU A 134 0.44 -3.72 20.03
C GLU A 134 0.88 -3.49 18.58
N LEU A 135 0.51 -4.38 17.68
CA LEU A 135 0.69 -4.22 16.25
C LEU A 135 -0.59 -3.64 15.63
N GLU A 136 -0.44 -2.51 14.96
CA GLU A 136 -1.46 -1.89 14.14
C GLU A 136 -1.18 -2.21 12.67
N ILE A 137 -2.14 -2.88 12.03
CA ILE A 137 -2.11 -3.12 10.59
C ILE A 137 -2.92 -2.02 9.95
N LEU A 138 -2.23 -1.05 9.35
CA LEU A 138 -2.87 0.08 8.69
C LEU A 138 -3.53 -0.39 7.38
N VAL A 139 -2.81 -1.19 6.60
CA VAL A 139 -3.29 -1.71 5.31
C VAL A 139 -2.69 -3.08 5.03
N LEU A 140 -3.49 -4.03 4.55
CA LEU A 140 -3.05 -5.30 3.97
C LEU A 140 -3.76 -5.49 2.63
N VAL A 141 -3.02 -5.84 1.58
CA VAL A 141 -3.61 -6.24 0.29
C VAL A 141 -2.78 -7.37 -0.27
N THR A 142 -3.32 -8.58 -0.16
CA THR A 142 -2.70 -9.80 -0.66
C THR A 142 -3.57 -10.51 -1.67
N ASP A 143 -2.97 -11.42 -2.44
CA ASP A 143 -3.74 -12.40 -3.16
C ASP A 143 -4.36 -13.38 -2.15
N VAL A 144 -5.70 -13.45 -2.13
CA VAL A 144 -6.47 -14.26 -1.19
C VAL A 144 -6.00 -15.72 -1.21
N ASN A 145 -5.71 -16.26 -0.02
CA ASN A 145 -5.24 -17.63 0.19
C ASN A 145 -3.91 -17.98 -0.50
N LYS A 146 -3.14 -16.98 -0.96
CA LYS A 146 -1.83 -17.17 -1.60
C LYS A 146 -0.72 -16.45 -0.85
N ASP A 147 -0.95 -15.19 -0.47
CA ASP A 147 -0.03 -14.46 0.40
C ASP A 147 -0.69 -14.15 1.75
N PHE A 148 0.15 -14.15 2.78
CA PHE A 148 -0.26 -14.08 4.17
C PHE A 148 0.62 -13.13 4.98
N LEU A 149 -0.01 -12.44 5.92
CA LEU A 149 0.66 -11.76 7.03
C LEU A 149 0.34 -12.53 8.32
N GLU A 150 1.30 -13.32 8.78
CA GLU A 150 1.15 -14.17 9.96
C GLU A 150 1.77 -13.48 11.17
N ILE A 151 1.06 -13.47 12.29
CA ILE A 151 1.41 -12.72 13.49
C ILE A 151 1.40 -13.70 14.66
N LEU A 152 2.54 -13.83 15.33
CA LEU A 152 2.76 -14.83 16.37
C LEU A 152 3.29 -14.16 17.63
N GLU A 153 2.89 -14.68 18.79
CA GLU A 153 3.38 -14.24 20.08
C GLU A 153 4.69 -14.95 20.45
N GLY A 154 5.69 -14.17 20.90
CA GLY A 154 6.98 -14.66 21.36
C GLY A 154 8.02 -14.89 20.25
N SER A 155 9.26 -15.13 20.66
CA SER A 155 10.38 -15.41 19.76
C SER A 155 10.26 -16.79 19.09
N SER A 156 9.72 -17.80 19.79
CA SER A 156 9.50 -19.12 19.20
C SER A 156 8.37 -19.10 18.16
N GLY A 157 7.36 -18.25 18.35
CA GLY A 157 6.19 -18.17 17.48
C GLY A 157 5.21 -19.33 17.66
N ASP A 158 5.18 -19.97 18.84
CA ASP A 158 4.33 -21.15 19.07
C ASP A 158 2.84 -20.81 19.16
N ASN A 159 2.49 -19.54 19.43
CA ASN A 159 1.12 -19.06 19.55
C ASN A 159 0.78 -18.10 18.39
N ILE A 160 -0.07 -18.53 17.46
CA ILE A 160 -0.55 -17.70 16.35
C ILE A 160 -1.65 -16.78 16.86
N LEU A 161 -1.42 -15.46 16.77
CA LEU A 161 -2.41 -14.43 17.10
C LEU A 161 -3.32 -14.15 15.91
N ALA A 162 -2.77 -14.14 14.70
CA ALA A 162 -3.54 -14.00 13.46
C ALA A 162 -2.78 -14.54 12.24
N ASN A 163 -3.52 -14.95 11.22
CA ASN A 163 -2.98 -15.28 9.90
C ASN A 163 -3.87 -14.63 8.84
N LEU A 164 -3.44 -13.48 8.31
CA LEU A 164 -4.29 -12.58 7.54
C LEU A 164 -4.02 -12.71 6.04
N THR A 165 -5.09 -12.66 5.23
CA THR A 165 -5.03 -12.68 3.76
C THR A 165 -6.19 -11.87 3.18
N GLY A 166 -6.09 -11.48 1.91
CA GLY A 166 -7.04 -10.60 1.23
C GLY A 166 -6.75 -9.11 1.48
N SER A 167 -7.82 -8.31 1.46
CA SER A 167 -7.74 -6.84 1.59
C SER A 167 -8.29 -6.37 2.93
N LEU A 168 -7.45 -5.70 3.71
CA LEU A 168 -7.79 -4.92 4.89
C LEU A 168 -7.39 -3.47 4.62
N LEU A 169 -8.38 -2.60 4.40
CA LEU A 169 -8.16 -1.18 4.11
C LEU A 169 -8.44 -0.28 5.32
N THR A 170 -8.97 -0.86 6.40
CA THR A 170 -9.23 -0.19 7.67
C THR A 170 -8.24 -0.68 8.71
N PRO A 171 -7.65 0.21 9.52
CA PRO A 171 -6.71 -0.20 10.55
C PRO A 171 -7.30 -1.20 11.55
N ILE A 172 -6.55 -2.25 11.86
CA ILE A 172 -6.86 -3.20 12.93
C ILE A 172 -5.68 -3.34 13.88
N LYS A 173 -5.96 -3.73 15.13
CA LYS A 173 -4.95 -3.87 16.19
C LYS A 173 -4.91 -5.29 16.72
N ILE A 174 -3.70 -5.83 16.87
CA ILE A 174 -3.42 -7.15 17.43
C ILE A 174 -2.38 -6.99 18.52
N ARG A 175 -2.62 -7.60 19.68
CA ARG A 175 -1.73 -7.49 20.84
C ARG A 175 -1.18 -8.84 21.23
N THR A 176 0.06 -8.86 21.72
CA THR A 176 0.52 -9.98 22.55
C THR A 176 -0.23 -9.99 23.87
N THR A 177 -0.34 -11.16 24.50
CA THR A 177 -1.08 -11.34 25.75
C THR A 177 -0.19 -11.09 26.96
N LYS A 178 1.04 -11.60 26.92
CA LYS A 178 1.99 -11.56 28.05
C LYS A 178 3.42 -11.31 27.61
N LEU A 179 3.76 -11.66 26.38
CA LEU A 179 5.14 -11.58 25.91
C LEU A 179 5.44 -10.19 25.33
N LYS A 180 6.65 -9.70 25.60
CA LYS A 180 7.19 -8.45 25.06
C LYS A 180 7.73 -8.57 23.63
N VAL A 181 7.54 -9.72 22.98
CA VAL A 181 8.06 -10.05 21.66
C VAL A 181 6.93 -10.55 20.78
N MET A 182 6.89 -10.09 19.55
CA MET A 182 5.96 -10.53 18.51
C MET A 182 6.74 -10.85 17.24
N ARG A 183 6.45 -11.97 16.59
CA ARG A 183 6.94 -12.30 15.25
C ARG A 183 5.89 -11.93 14.21
N VAL A 184 6.32 -11.30 13.14
CA VAL A 184 5.48 -10.98 11.98
C VAL A 184 6.13 -11.58 10.75
N ASN A 185 5.42 -12.47 10.06
CA ASN A 185 5.93 -13.17 8.89
C ASN A 185 5.12 -12.74 7.67
N TRP A 186 5.77 -12.03 6.76
CA TRP A 186 5.26 -11.74 5.42
C TRP A 186 5.60 -12.91 4.50
N LYS A 187 4.58 -13.65 4.08
CA LYS A 187 4.70 -14.83 3.23
C LYS A 187 4.02 -14.56 1.90
N THR A 188 4.80 -14.43 0.84
CA THR A 188 4.29 -14.23 -0.52
C THR A 188 4.89 -15.24 -1.49
N ASN A 189 4.11 -15.62 -2.49
CA ASN A 189 4.60 -16.42 -3.62
C ASN A 189 5.22 -15.55 -4.74
N GLY A 190 5.27 -14.23 -4.55
CA GLY A 190 5.83 -13.27 -5.50
C GLY A 190 5.03 -13.11 -6.80
N ALA A 191 3.84 -13.70 -6.90
CA ALA A 191 2.96 -13.64 -8.07
C ALA A 191 1.74 -12.73 -7.81
N GLY A 192 1.04 -12.37 -8.88
CA GLY A 192 -0.23 -11.65 -8.79
C GLY A 192 -0.13 -10.13 -8.58
N MET A 193 -1.21 -9.56 -8.06
CA MET A 193 -1.43 -8.10 -7.96
C MET A 193 -1.39 -7.60 -6.51
N ASN A 194 -0.90 -8.42 -5.59
CA ASN A 194 -0.70 -8.02 -4.20
C ASN A 194 0.01 -6.65 -4.11
N ARG A 195 -0.37 -5.90 -3.09
CA ARG A 195 0.24 -4.60 -2.78
C ARG A 195 1.00 -4.67 -1.46
N GLY A 196 0.89 -5.75 -0.69
CA GLY A 196 1.68 -6.01 0.52
C GLY A 196 1.01 -5.50 1.79
N PHE A 197 1.79 -4.95 2.73
CA PHE A 197 1.28 -4.38 3.97
C PHE A 197 1.86 -2.99 4.27
N ASN A 198 1.20 -2.27 5.18
CA ASN A 198 1.78 -1.19 5.97
C ASN A 198 1.34 -1.43 7.41
N ILE A 199 2.31 -1.66 8.30
CA ILE A 199 2.06 -1.95 9.72
C ILE A 199 2.94 -1.07 10.58
N ARG A 200 2.50 -0.82 11.81
CA ARG A 200 3.25 -0.08 12.83
C ARG A 200 3.05 -0.78 14.16
N TYR A 201 4.04 -0.76 15.04
CA TYR A 201 3.86 -1.32 16.38
C TYR A 201 4.17 -0.32 17.48
N ASN A 202 3.50 -0.47 18.61
CA ASN A 202 3.65 0.37 19.79
C ASN A 202 3.87 -0.49 21.03
N GLU A 203 4.47 0.10 22.04
CA GLU A 203 4.53 -0.45 23.39
C GLU A 203 3.31 -0.01 24.20
N VAL A 204 2.63 -0.96 24.84
CA VAL A 204 1.46 -0.68 25.68
C VAL A 204 1.54 -1.45 27.00
N GLU A 205 0.74 -1.02 27.98
CA GLU A 205 0.55 -1.79 29.21
C GLU A 205 -0.14 -3.13 28.92
N PRO A 206 0.17 -4.20 29.68
CA PRO A 206 -0.45 -5.53 29.54
C PRO A 206 -1.98 -5.54 29.62
#